data_AF-A0A840RCT4-F1
#
_entry.id   AF-A0A840RCT4-F1
#
_cell.length_a   1.000
_cell.length_b   1.000
_cell.length_c   1.000
_cell.angle_alpha   90.00
_cell.angle_beta   90.00
_cell.angle_gamma   90.00
#
_symmetry.space_group_name_H-M   'P 1'
#
loop_
_entity.id
_entity.type
_entity.pdbx_description
1 polymer ?
#
loop_
_entity_poly.entity_id
_entity_poly.type
_entity_poly.pdbx_seq_one_letter_code
_entity_poly.pdbx_strand_id
1 'polypeptide(L)'
;MVTRRALLKAAAATGMLALLPAWADDQDFNTLYSMLLAHPELLAGGNDREGRMAESATRAITPHIKPSATPVSDNAAKLIILFEVTSQAVYEKKYRHPVVPAAESGVTIGVGYDLGYVQPEWLTQDWGDYLDGATVKRLAVACGLTRTKAKAVLPKVKDIDVPWATAEKQFKEILLPRYVAETENALLNTKELSPDSLGALVSLVYNRGPSFKKTGDRYTEMHQIGAHMENEAFTGIPQELLDMRRLWQNNPDTKGLVTRRELEAALFKQGLA
;
A
#
# COMPACT_ATOMS: atom_id res chain seq x y z
N MET A 1 -34.09 -12.17 12.66
CA MET A 1 -33.27 -10.95 12.48
C MET A 1 -32.05 -11.31 11.66
N VAL A 2 -32.04 -10.88 10.40
CA VAL A 2 -30.99 -11.19 9.42
C VAL A 2 -29.90 -10.13 9.57
N THR A 3 -28.67 -10.53 9.87
CA THR A 3 -27.52 -9.61 10.00
C THR A 3 -27.06 -9.16 8.61
N ARG A 4 -26.53 -7.93 8.48
CA ARG A 4 -26.01 -7.35 7.21
C ARG A 4 -24.95 -8.21 6.49
N ARG A 5 -24.36 -9.22 7.15
CA ARG A 5 -23.48 -10.24 6.54
C ARG A 5 -24.21 -11.31 5.72
N ALA A 6 -25.53 -11.44 5.87
CA ALA A 6 -26.36 -12.41 5.12
C ALA A 6 -27.09 -11.79 3.92
N LEU A 7 -27.24 -10.46 3.88
CA LEU A 7 -27.95 -9.75 2.80
C LEU A 7 -27.10 -9.49 1.54
N LEU A 8 -25.79 -9.74 1.58
CA LEU A 8 -24.91 -9.72 0.40
C LEU A 8 -24.69 -11.12 -0.22
N LYS A 9 -25.33 -12.18 0.32
CA LYS A 9 -25.19 -13.56 -0.20
C LYS A 9 -26.30 -14.00 -1.15
N ALA A 10 -27.17 -13.08 -1.59
CA ALA A 10 -28.29 -13.44 -2.46
C ALA A 10 -28.55 -12.39 -3.56
N ALA A 11 -27.56 -12.14 -4.41
CA ALA A 11 -27.72 -11.61 -5.77
C ALA A 11 -26.34 -11.46 -6.46
N ALA A 12 -25.74 -12.58 -6.86
CA ALA A 12 -24.77 -12.70 -7.97
C ALA A 12 -24.18 -14.13 -7.99
N ALA A 13 -25.05 -15.14 -7.88
CA ALA A 13 -24.71 -16.50 -8.29
C ALA A 13 -25.27 -16.67 -9.70
N THR A 14 -24.61 -16.06 -10.68
CA THR A 14 -24.84 -16.35 -12.10
C THR A 14 -23.55 -16.07 -12.85
N GLY A 15 -23.08 -17.10 -13.55
CA GLY A 15 -21.77 -17.24 -14.16
C GLY A 15 -21.16 -15.98 -14.74
N MET A 16 -19.97 -15.65 -14.25
CA MET A 16 -18.78 -15.66 -15.08
C MET A 16 -17.65 -16.11 -14.16
N LEU A 17 -17.30 -17.39 -14.25
CA LEU A 17 -15.90 -17.77 -14.16
C LEU A 17 -15.26 -17.06 -15.36
N ALA A 18 -15.01 -15.76 -15.25
CA ALA A 18 -14.22 -15.05 -16.21
C ALA A 18 -12.88 -15.77 -16.13
N LEU A 19 -12.65 -16.64 -17.11
CA LEU A 19 -11.32 -17.09 -17.49
C LEU A 19 -10.48 -15.83 -17.44
N LEU A 20 -9.71 -15.67 -16.36
CA LEU A 20 -8.63 -14.70 -16.32
C LEU A 20 -7.90 -14.99 -17.61
N PRO A 21 -7.88 -14.07 -18.59
CA PRO A 21 -7.15 -14.39 -19.77
C PRO A 21 -5.70 -14.52 -19.31
N ALA A 22 -4.89 -15.35 -19.96
CA ALA A 22 -3.53 -15.65 -19.52
C ALA A 22 -2.72 -14.34 -19.44
N TRP A 23 -2.71 -13.68 -18.28
CA TRP A 23 -2.34 -12.27 -18.10
C TRP A 23 -1.21 -12.22 -17.08
N ALA A 24 -0.01 -11.86 -17.52
CA ALA A 24 0.93 -10.97 -16.83
C ALA A 24 2.38 -11.14 -17.30
N ASP A 25 2.81 -12.33 -17.73
CA ASP A 25 4.25 -12.63 -17.80
C ASP A 25 5.04 -11.72 -18.79
N ASP A 26 4.37 -11.12 -19.78
CA ASP A 26 4.99 -10.25 -20.80
C ASP A 26 4.32 -8.88 -21.03
N GLN A 27 3.39 -8.44 -20.18
CA GLN A 27 2.79 -7.11 -20.34
C GLN A 27 3.63 -6.03 -19.64
N ASP A 28 3.80 -4.87 -20.29
CA ASP A 28 4.50 -3.74 -19.68
C ASP A 28 3.67 -3.07 -18.57
N PHE A 29 4.35 -2.31 -17.70
CA PHE A 29 3.72 -1.67 -16.54
C PHE A 29 2.56 -0.74 -16.92
N ASN A 30 2.72 0.09 -17.97
CA ASN A 30 1.71 1.11 -18.30
C ASN A 30 0.43 0.46 -18.83
N THR A 31 0.56 -0.63 -19.59
CA THR A 31 -0.57 -1.42 -20.08
C THR A 31 -1.34 -2.05 -18.91
N LEU A 32 -0.64 -2.73 -17.99
CA LEU A 32 -1.26 -3.32 -16.80
C LEU A 32 -1.89 -2.26 -15.88
N TYR A 33 -1.21 -1.12 -15.68
CA TYR A 33 -1.72 -0.02 -14.85
C TYR A 33 -3.03 0.54 -15.42
N SER A 34 -3.07 0.82 -16.73
CA SER A 34 -4.25 1.37 -17.40
C SER A 34 -5.44 0.40 -17.35
N MET A 35 -5.16 -0.89 -17.50
CA MET A 35 -6.14 -1.96 -17.37
C MET A 35 -6.71 -2.05 -15.95
N LEU A 36 -5.88 -1.97 -14.91
CA LEU A 36 -6.33 -1.99 -13.52
C LEU A 36 -7.17 -0.75 -13.15
N LEU A 37 -6.88 0.40 -13.74
CA LEU A 37 -7.73 1.59 -13.61
C LEU A 37 -9.12 1.40 -14.25
N ALA A 38 -9.18 0.69 -15.38
CA ALA A 38 -10.44 0.37 -16.06
C ALA A 38 -11.25 -0.72 -15.33
N HIS A 39 -10.58 -1.55 -14.53
CA HIS A 39 -11.14 -2.72 -13.84
C HIS A 39 -10.89 -2.68 -12.32
N PRO A 40 -11.48 -1.72 -11.59
CA PRO A 40 -11.23 -1.54 -10.15
C PRO A 40 -11.66 -2.74 -9.28
N GLU A 41 -12.51 -3.62 -9.78
CA GLU A 41 -12.83 -4.91 -9.15
C GLU A 41 -11.61 -5.82 -8.98
N LEU A 42 -10.57 -5.63 -9.79
CA LEU A 42 -9.30 -6.37 -9.71
C LEU A 42 -8.39 -5.88 -8.58
N LEU A 43 -8.72 -4.74 -7.95
CA LEU A 43 -7.97 -4.14 -6.85
C LEU A 43 -8.52 -4.53 -5.47
N ALA A 44 -9.62 -5.28 -5.41
CA ALA A 44 -10.27 -5.68 -4.16
C ALA A 44 -9.29 -6.44 -3.24
N GLY A 45 -9.12 -5.96 -2.01
CA GLY A 45 -8.18 -6.51 -1.02
C GLY A 45 -6.71 -6.15 -1.25
N GLY A 46 -6.37 -5.39 -2.30
CA GLY A 46 -4.98 -5.02 -2.61
C GLY A 46 -4.34 -4.00 -1.67
N ASN A 47 -5.14 -3.35 -0.82
CA ASN A 47 -4.70 -2.46 0.25
C ASN A 47 -4.44 -3.18 1.59
N ASP A 48 -4.73 -4.48 1.69
CA ASP A 48 -4.53 -5.23 2.93
C ASP A 48 -3.03 -5.33 3.26
N ARG A 49 -2.61 -4.70 4.36
CA ARG A 49 -1.21 -4.65 4.81
C ARG A 49 -0.87 -5.84 5.71
N GLU A 50 -0.79 -7.04 5.12
CA GLU A 50 -0.68 -8.31 5.88
C GLU A 50 0.54 -8.39 6.81
N GLY A 51 1.71 -7.92 6.36
CA GLY A 51 2.97 -8.11 7.10
C GLY A 51 3.06 -7.32 8.40
N ARG A 52 2.18 -6.32 8.57
CA ARG A 52 2.12 -5.45 9.76
C ARG A 52 1.07 -5.89 10.77
N MET A 53 0.21 -6.86 10.44
CA MET A 53 -0.79 -7.43 11.36
C MET A 53 -0.23 -8.56 12.24
N ALA A 54 0.83 -9.24 11.80
CA ALA A 54 1.48 -10.31 12.56
C ALA A 54 2.50 -9.81 13.61
N GLU A 55 2.84 -8.51 13.59
CA GLU A 55 3.66 -7.88 14.63
C GLU A 55 2.72 -7.30 15.68
N SER A 56 2.73 -7.90 16.88
CA SER A 56 2.00 -7.39 18.03
C SER A 56 2.33 -5.93 18.27
N ALA A 57 1.30 -5.07 18.20
CA ALA A 57 1.21 -3.74 18.80
C ALA A 57 2.53 -2.95 18.88
N THR A 58 2.90 -2.18 17.83
CA THR A 58 3.50 -0.81 17.92
C THR A 58 4.14 -0.28 16.63
N ARG A 59 4.26 -1.03 15.54
CA ARG A 59 4.91 -0.48 14.34
C ARG A 59 3.95 0.33 13.49
N ALA A 60 4.17 1.64 13.54
CA ALA A 60 3.45 2.67 12.84
C ALA A 60 3.10 2.27 11.40
N ILE A 61 1.87 2.57 11.01
CA ILE A 61 1.37 2.46 9.63
C ILE A 61 2.17 3.38 8.68
N THR A 62 3.09 4.17 9.22
CA THR A 62 4.15 4.91 8.52
C THR A 62 5.46 4.68 9.26
N PRO A 63 6.54 4.16 8.63
CA PRO A 63 7.82 4.04 9.31
C PRO A 63 8.31 5.44 9.72
N HIS A 64 8.50 5.71 11.02
CA HIS A 64 9.09 6.96 11.51
C HIS A 64 10.62 6.81 11.53
N ILE A 65 11.20 6.77 10.34
CA ILE A 65 12.64 6.73 10.13
C ILE A 65 13.07 7.93 9.28
N LYS A 66 14.36 8.23 9.27
CA LYS A 66 14.89 9.30 8.41
C LYS A 66 14.57 8.99 6.94
N PRO A 67 13.96 9.93 6.19
CA PRO A 67 13.65 9.70 4.78
C PRO A 67 14.93 9.53 3.96
N SER A 68 14.86 8.68 2.94
CA SER A 68 15.93 8.52 1.97
C SER A 68 15.88 9.64 0.92
N ALA A 69 17.04 10.02 0.40
CA ALA A 69 17.15 10.90 -0.75
C ALA A 69 17.17 10.13 -2.08
N THR A 70 17.23 8.80 -2.04
CA THR A 70 17.24 7.96 -3.24
C THR A 70 15.89 8.07 -3.96
N PRO A 71 15.87 8.48 -5.24
CA PRO A 71 14.62 8.64 -5.95
C PRO A 71 14.05 7.28 -6.37
N VAL A 72 12.72 7.21 -6.40
CA VAL A 72 11.96 6.16 -7.12
C VAL A 72 11.15 6.83 -8.23
N SER A 73 10.75 6.07 -9.24
CA SER A 73 10.03 6.64 -10.38
C SER A 73 8.62 7.12 -10.02
N ASP A 74 8.05 7.98 -10.88
CA ASP A 74 6.63 8.34 -10.79
C ASP A 74 5.71 7.12 -10.92
N ASN A 75 6.13 6.09 -11.66
CA ASN A 75 5.38 4.85 -11.80
C ASN A 75 5.34 4.07 -10.49
N ALA A 76 6.40 4.10 -9.67
CA ALA A 76 6.38 3.54 -8.32
C ALA A 76 5.35 4.26 -7.42
N ALA A 77 5.31 5.60 -7.47
CA ALA A 77 4.31 6.36 -6.72
C ALA A 77 2.88 6.03 -7.19
N LYS A 78 2.64 5.99 -8.51
CA LYS A 78 1.35 5.61 -9.10
C LYS A 78 0.91 4.21 -8.68
N LEU A 79 1.84 3.25 -8.66
CA LEU A 79 1.58 1.87 -8.25
C LEU A 79 1.06 1.84 -6.81
N ILE A 80 1.76 2.47 -5.86
CA ILE A 80 1.35 2.45 -4.45
C ILE A 80 0.00 3.18 -4.28
N ILE A 81 -0.15 4.35 -4.90
CA ILE A 81 -1.41 5.12 -4.88
C ILE A 81 -2.59 4.30 -5.43
N LEU A 82 -2.40 3.56 -6.52
CA LEU A 82 -3.44 2.71 -7.13
C LEU A 82 -3.97 1.70 -6.11
N PHE A 83 -3.10 1.05 -5.33
CA PHE A 83 -3.57 0.09 -4.34
C PHE A 83 -4.11 0.75 -3.08
N GLU A 84 -3.68 1.94 -2.70
CA GLU A 84 -4.19 2.62 -1.51
C GLU A 84 -5.55 3.29 -1.73
N VAL A 85 -5.73 3.95 -2.88
CA VAL A 85 -6.90 4.81 -3.14
C VAL A 85 -7.51 4.63 -4.53
N THR A 86 -7.02 3.68 -5.32
CA THR A 86 -7.46 3.37 -6.70
C THR A 86 -7.15 4.47 -7.71
N SER A 87 -7.76 5.63 -7.59
CA SER A 87 -7.57 6.75 -8.51
C SER A 87 -7.91 8.07 -7.84
N GLN A 88 -7.49 9.18 -8.43
CA GLN A 88 -7.88 10.51 -7.96
C GLN A 88 -9.41 10.65 -7.86
N ALA A 89 -10.16 10.15 -8.85
CA ALA A 89 -11.62 10.24 -8.83
C ALA A 89 -12.25 9.45 -7.66
N VAL A 90 -11.68 8.28 -7.33
CA VAL A 90 -12.12 7.49 -6.17
C VAL A 90 -11.73 8.19 -4.87
N TYR A 91 -10.53 8.76 -4.80
CA TYR A 91 -10.07 9.56 -3.66
C TYR A 91 -11.01 10.72 -3.37
N GLU A 92 -11.27 11.56 -4.36
CA GLU A 92 -12.15 12.73 -4.21
C GLU A 92 -13.55 12.34 -3.70
N LYS A 93 -14.06 11.18 -4.13
CA LYS A 93 -15.37 10.67 -3.72
C LYS A 93 -15.39 10.03 -2.34
N LYS A 94 -14.32 9.33 -1.93
CA LYS A 94 -14.33 8.43 -0.76
C LYS A 94 -13.35 8.79 0.35
N TYR A 95 -12.22 9.40 0.02
CA TYR A 95 -11.05 9.54 0.91
C TYR A 95 -10.58 10.98 1.10
N ARG A 96 -11.18 11.95 0.40
CA ARG A 96 -10.96 13.39 0.58
C ARG A 96 -11.17 13.85 2.03
N HIS A 97 -12.05 13.18 2.75
CA HIS A 97 -12.32 13.43 4.16
C HIS A 97 -11.81 12.27 5.01
N PRO A 98 -11.49 12.49 6.30
CA PRO A 98 -11.07 11.42 7.19
C PRO A 98 -12.08 10.27 7.23
N VAL A 99 -11.57 9.03 7.23
CA VAL A 99 -12.37 7.80 7.27
C VAL A 99 -11.79 6.78 8.24
N VAL A 100 -12.57 5.77 8.62
CA VAL A 100 -12.08 4.58 9.31
C VAL A 100 -12.31 3.40 8.37
N PRO A 101 -11.31 3.01 7.56
CA PRO A 101 -11.51 2.05 6.46
C PRO A 101 -11.74 0.61 6.94
N ALA A 102 -11.13 0.21 8.07
CA ALA A 102 -11.22 -1.15 8.59
C ALA A 102 -11.67 -1.19 10.06
N ALA A 103 -12.07 -2.37 10.55
CA ALA A 103 -12.51 -2.53 11.94
C ALA A 103 -11.38 -2.27 12.95
N GLU A 104 -10.14 -2.54 12.55
CA GLU A 104 -8.93 -2.45 13.38
C GLU A 104 -8.17 -1.14 13.23
N SER A 105 -8.45 -0.35 12.18
CA SER A 105 -7.72 0.87 11.85
C SER A 105 -8.06 2.05 12.77
N GLY A 106 -7.22 3.08 12.73
CA GLY A 106 -7.56 4.40 13.24
C GLY A 106 -8.29 5.25 12.21
N VAL A 107 -8.35 6.56 12.49
CA VAL A 107 -8.80 7.56 11.51
C VAL A 107 -7.69 7.73 10.48
N THR A 108 -8.01 7.52 9.21
CA THR A 108 -7.09 7.62 8.08
C THR A 108 -7.38 8.87 7.27
N ILE A 109 -6.33 9.58 6.86
CA ILE A 109 -6.36 10.76 5.99
C ILE A 109 -5.40 10.59 4.81
N GLY A 110 -5.58 11.39 3.77
CA GLY A 110 -4.70 11.39 2.60
C GLY A 110 -4.52 9.99 1.98
N VAL A 111 -3.31 9.70 1.50
CA VAL A 111 -2.98 8.38 0.93
C VAL A 111 -2.51 7.46 2.06
N GLY A 112 -3.47 6.81 2.74
CA GLY A 112 -3.20 5.73 3.68
C GLY A 112 -2.48 6.14 4.97
N TYR A 113 -2.57 7.40 5.39
CA TYR A 113 -1.98 7.90 6.64
C TYR A 113 -2.92 7.66 7.84
N ASP A 114 -2.67 6.59 8.60
CA ASP A 114 -3.52 6.20 9.74
C ASP A 114 -3.04 6.85 11.05
N LEU A 115 -3.84 7.81 11.54
CA LEU A 115 -3.60 8.55 12.78
C LEU A 115 -3.60 7.63 14.01
N GLY A 116 -4.28 6.49 13.96
CA GLY A 116 -4.33 5.53 15.07
C GLY A 116 -2.97 4.97 15.47
N TYR A 117 -1.95 5.14 14.62
CA TYR A 117 -0.59 4.64 14.83
C TYR A 117 0.46 5.76 14.80
N VAL A 118 0.03 7.01 14.95
CA VAL A 118 0.85 8.21 14.87
C VAL A 118 0.71 8.99 16.18
N GLN A 119 1.81 9.60 16.63
CA GLN A 119 1.80 10.53 17.76
C GLN A 119 1.51 11.97 17.26
N PRO A 120 0.88 12.84 18.07
CA PRO A 120 0.58 14.22 17.69
C PRO A 120 1.78 15.02 17.15
N GLU A 121 2.97 14.77 17.69
CA GLU A 121 4.21 15.42 17.26
C GLU A 121 4.61 14.99 15.85
N TRP A 122 4.45 13.71 15.53
CA TRP A 122 4.72 13.17 14.19
C TRP A 122 3.70 13.68 13.18
N LEU A 123 2.42 13.73 13.55
CA LEU A 123 1.40 14.36 12.71
C LEU A 123 1.78 15.80 12.37
N THR A 124 2.25 16.57 13.35
CA THR A 124 2.68 17.96 13.13
C THR A 124 3.87 18.03 12.18
N GLN A 125 4.87 17.15 12.34
CA GLN A 125 6.02 17.07 11.43
C GLN A 125 5.62 16.66 10.01
N ASP A 126 4.66 15.75 9.88
CA ASP A 126 4.32 15.12 8.60
C ASP A 126 3.31 15.92 7.78
N TRP A 127 2.51 16.76 8.44
CA TRP A 127 1.38 17.48 7.82
C TRP A 127 1.41 18.99 8.04
N GLY A 128 2.30 19.52 8.89
CA GLY A 128 2.36 20.95 9.22
C GLY A 128 2.63 21.88 8.03
N ASP A 129 3.34 21.40 7.02
CA ASP A 129 3.61 22.14 5.78
C ASP A 129 2.50 21.97 4.72
N TYR A 130 1.50 21.12 4.99
CA TYR A 130 0.45 20.73 4.04
C TYR A 130 -0.95 21.17 4.46
N LEU A 131 -1.17 21.31 5.77
CA LEU A 131 -2.43 21.72 6.38
C LEU A 131 -2.16 22.82 7.39
N ASP A 132 -3.12 23.73 7.57
CA ASP A 132 -2.98 24.78 8.57
C ASP A 132 -2.90 24.21 10.00
N GLY A 133 -2.24 24.94 10.89
CA GLY A 133 -1.99 24.48 12.26
C GLY A 133 -3.26 24.21 13.08
N ALA A 134 -4.38 24.88 12.78
CA ALA A 134 -5.65 24.59 13.45
C ALA A 134 -6.21 23.25 12.99
N THR A 135 -6.14 22.95 11.69
CA THR A 135 -6.50 21.63 11.13
C THR A 135 -5.63 20.52 11.71
N VAL A 136 -4.31 20.69 11.75
CA VAL A 136 -3.39 19.71 12.36
C VAL A 136 -3.74 19.44 13.82
N LYS A 137 -3.98 20.51 14.61
CA LYS A 137 -4.39 20.39 16.02
C LYS A 137 -5.73 19.67 16.19
N ARG A 138 -6.68 19.87 15.27
CA ARG A 138 -7.95 19.14 15.26
C ARG A 138 -7.74 17.66 14.97
N LEU A 139 -6.90 17.31 13.99
CA LEU A 139 -6.59 15.93 13.63
C LEU A 139 -5.87 15.17 14.77
N ALA A 140 -5.05 15.87 15.55
CA ALA A 140 -4.30 15.28 16.66
C ALA A 140 -5.17 14.58 17.72
N VAL A 141 -6.46 14.93 17.83
CA VAL A 141 -7.39 14.25 18.76
C VAL A 141 -7.66 12.79 18.38
N ALA A 142 -7.36 12.41 17.14
CA ALA A 142 -7.49 11.04 16.65
C ALA A 142 -6.19 10.23 16.73
N CYS A 143 -5.06 10.88 17.05
CA CYS A 143 -3.76 10.22 17.18
C CYS A 143 -3.78 9.12 18.26
N GLY A 144 -3.24 7.95 17.93
CA GLY A 144 -3.18 6.79 18.85
C GLY A 144 -4.53 6.10 19.14
N LEU A 145 -5.62 6.52 18.47
CA LEU A 145 -6.94 5.92 18.63
C LEU A 145 -7.25 4.95 17.48
N THR A 146 -7.48 3.68 17.82
CA THR A 146 -7.85 2.61 16.87
C THR A 146 -9.23 2.03 17.19
N ARG A 147 -9.75 1.19 16.30
CA ARG A 147 -10.98 0.40 16.50
C ARG A 147 -12.18 1.28 16.88
N THR A 148 -12.91 0.89 17.93
CA THR A 148 -14.10 1.60 18.42
C THR A 148 -13.79 3.04 18.83
N LYS A 149 -12.58 3.32 19.35
CA LYS A 149 -12.19 4.69 19.74
C LYS A 149 -12.03 5.59 18.51
N ALA A 150 -11.45 5.07 17.43
CA ALA A 150 -11.35 5.79 16.16
C ALA A 150 -12.73 6.13 15.58
N LYS A 151 -13.67 5.16 15.60
CA LYS A 151 -15.04 5.38 15.13
C LYS A 151 -15.77 6.43 15.96
N ALA A 152 -15.54 6.45 17.28
CA ALA A 152 -16.16 7.42 18.18
C ALA A 152 -15.61 8.84 17.98
N VAL A 153 -14.33 8.99 17.62
CA VAL A 153 -13.71 10.32 17.42
C VAL A 153 -13.95 10.87 16.01
N LEU A 154 -14.15 10.00 15.02
CA LEU A 154 -14.32 10.38 13.61
C LEU A 154 -15.29 11.56 13.37
N PRO A 155 -16.48 11.64 13.98
CA PRO A 155 -17.40 12.77 13.75
C PRO A 155 -16.81 14.15 14.06
N LYS A 156 -15.75 14.24 14.88
CA LYS A 156 -15.09 15.52 15.23
C LYS A 156 -14.15 16.06 14.16
N VAL A 157 -13.74 15.19 13.24
CA VAL A 157 -12.72 15.47 12.21
C VAL A 157 -13.22 15.18 10.79
N LYS A 158 -14.37 14.52 10.64
CA LYS A 158 -14.89 14.07 9.34
C LYS A 158 -15.17 15.21 8.34
N ASP A 159 -15.36 16.44 8.83
CA ASP A 159 -15.52 17.64 7.99
C ASP A 159 -14.21 18.18 7.41
N ILE A 160 -13.06 17.73 7.92
CA ILE A 160 -11.75 18.21 7.46
C ILE A 160 -11.56 17.82 6.00
N ASP A 161 -11.18 18.80 5.19
CA ASP A 161 -10.93 18.62 3.78
C ASP A 161 -9.44 18.39 3.51
N VAL A 162 -9.10 17.29 2.84
CA VAL A 162 -7.74 17.01 2.36
C VAL A 162 -7.81 16.82 0.84
N PRO A 163 -7.63 17.90 0.05
CA PRO A 163 -7.69 17.83 -1.41
C PRO A 163 -6.68 16.85 -2.00
N TRP A 164 -6.99 16.29 -3.18
CA TRP A 164 -6.09 15.33 -3.85
C TRP A 164 -4.65 15.83 -3.97
N ALA A 165 -4.47 17.05 -4.47
CA ALA A 165 -3.13 17.62 -4.69
C ALA A 165 -2.31 17.68 -3.39
N THR A 166 -2.95 18.01 -2.26
CA THR A 166 -2.31 18.02 -0.94
C THR A 166 -1.93 16.61 -0.49
N ALA A 167 -2.86 15.65 -0.62
CA ALA A 167 -2.63 14.27 -0.21
C ALA A 167 -1.54 13.58 -1.04
N GLU A 168 -1.56 13.76 -2.36
CA GLU A 168 -0.56 13.20 -3.26
C GLU A 168 0.83 13.80 -2.99
N LYS A 169 0.91 15.12 -2.82
CA LYS A 169 2.17 15.80 -2.51
C LYS A 169 2.74 15.32 -1.17
N GLN A 170 1.92 15.28 -0.12
CA GLN A 170 2.34 14.81 1.20
C GLN A 170 2.83 13.35 1.14
N PHE A 171 2.14 12.50 0.38
CA PHE A 171 2.58 11.12 0.19
C PHE A 171 3.95 11.04 -0.48
N LYS A 172 4.15 11.76 -1.59
CA LYS A 172 5.40 11.73 -2.35
C LYS A 172 6.59 12.33 -1.60
N GLU A 173 6.36 13.39 -0.83
CA GLU A 173 7.44 14.15 -0.18
C GLU A 173 7.76 13.62 1.24
N ILE A 174 6.80 13.01 1.94
CA ILE A 174 6.99 12.56 3.34
C ILE A 174 6.95 11.05 3.47
N LEU A 175 5.88 10.40 3.01
CA LEU A 175 5.64 8.97 3.25
C LEU A 175 6.55 8.10 2.40
N LEU A 176 6.52 8.31 1.09
CA LEU A 176 7.25 7.49 0.12
C LEU A 176 8.76 7.45 0.42
N PRO A 177 9.45 8.56 0.70
CA PRO A 177 10.89 8.54 1.00
C PRO A 177 11.24 7.77 2.28
N ARG A 178 10.32 7.67 3.25
CA ARG A 178 10.52 6.84 4.44
C ARG A 178 10.38 5.35 4.12
N TYR A 179 9.49 4.98 3.21
CA TYR A 179 9.41 3.60 2.72
C TYR A 179 10.60 3.22 1.84
N VAL A 180 11.17 4.17 1.10
CA VAL A 180 12.47 3.99 0.42
C VAL A 180 13.54 3.65 1.46
N ALA A 181 13.67 4.47 2.51
CA ALA A 181 14.63 4.20 3.58
C ALA A 181 14.39 2.85 4.29
N GLU A 182 13.13 2.44 4.50
CA GLU A 182 12.81 1.16 5.14
C GLU A 182 13.26 -0.02 4.25
N THR A 183 13.13 0.15 2.94
CA THR A 183 13.57 -0.83 1.93
C THR A 183 15.10 -0.92 1.87
N GLU A 184 15.79 0.23 1.80
CA GLU A 184 17.26 0.31 1.79
C GLU A 184 17.90 -0.23 3.08
N ASN A 185 17.25 -0.05 4.23
CA ASN A 185 17.72 -0.63 5.49
C ASN A 185 17.54 -2.16 5.56
N ALA A 186 16.64 -2.70 4.73
CA ALA A 186 16.27 -4.11 4.79
C ALA A 186 16.97 -4.98 3.73
N LEU A 187 17.46 -4.37 2.64
CA LEU A 187 18.06 -5.03 1.50
C LEU A 187 19.45 -4.45 1.19
N LEU A 188 20.37 -5.32 0.75
CA LEU A 188 21.67 -4.90 0.24
C LEU A 188 21.56 -4.44 -1.21
N ASN A 189 22.58 -3.74 -1.72
CA ASN A 189 22.73 -3.39 -3.14
C ASN A 189 21.57 -2.62 -3.78
N THR A 190 20.75 -1.93 -2.98
CA THR A 190 19.63 -1.11 -3.50
C THR A 190 20.07 0.06 -4.37
N LYS A 191 21.33 0.50 -4.25
CA LYS A 191 21.92 1.58 -5.06
C LYS A 191 22.19 1.17 -6.51
N GLU A 192 22.27 -0.14 -6.77
CA GLU A 192 22.47 -0.69 -8.10
C GLU A 192 21.15 -0.82 -8.88
N LEU A 193 20.01 -0.61 -8.21
CA LEU A 193 18.69 -0.65 -8.83
C LEU A 193 18.35 0.69 -9.49
N SER A 194 17.67 0.61 -10.63
CA SER A 194 17.00 1.77 -11.21
C SER A 194 15.84 2.27 -10.32
N PRO A 195 15.37 3.51 -10.51
CA PRO A 195 14.22 4.04 -9.78
C PRO A 195 12.93 3.22 -9.90
N ASP A 196 12.74 2.51 -11.03
CA ASP A 196 11.62 1.60 -11.24
C ASP A 196 11.77 0.31 -10.41
N SER A 197 12.93 -0.35 -10.50
CA SER A 197 13.21 -1.59 -9.76
C SER A 197 13.19 -1.38 -8.24
N LEU A 198 13.80 -0.29 -7.76
CA LEU A 198 13.70 0.08 -6.35
C LEU A 198 12.25 0.36 -5.96
N GLY A 199 11.51 1.10 -6.80
CA GLY A 199 10.11 1.44 -6.58
C GLY A 199 9.18 0.24 -6.42
N ALA A 200 9.40 -0.83 -7.18
CA ALA A 200 8.65 -2.08 -7.04
C ALA A 200 8.89 -2.73 -5.66
N LEU A 201 10.14 -2.78 -5.19
CA LEU A 201 10.48 -3.30 -3.87
C LEU A 201 9.94 -2.40 -2.74
N VAL A 202 9.92 -1.09 -2.94
CA VAL A 202 9.31 -0.12 -2.01
C VAL A 202 7.81 -0.39 -1.87
N SER A 203 7.10 -0.68 -2.97
CA SER A 203 5.69 -1.08 -2.88
C SER A 203 5.50 -2.40 -2.13
N LEU A 204 6.39 -3.39 -2.35
CA LEU A 204 6.35 -4.65 -1.61
C LEU A 204 6.54 -4.41 -0.10
N VAL A 205 7.52 -3.61 0.31
CA VAL A 205 7.75 -3.23 1.71
C VAL A 205 6.60 -2.42 2.29
N TYR A 206 5.98 -1.55 1.50
CA TYR A 206 4.78 -0.82 1.89
C TYR A 206 3.65 -1.79 2.28
N ASN A 207 3.44 -2.83 1.48
CA ASN A 207 2.37 -3.82 1.70
C ASN A 207 2.70 -4.87 2.77
N ARG A 208 3.87 -5.51 2.70
CA ARG A 208 4.26 -6.67 3.52
C ARG A 208 5.32 -6.38 4.59
N GLY A 209 5.77 -5.13 4.69
CA GLY A 209 6.90 -4.77 5.55
C GLY A 209 8.23 -5.38 5.07
N PRO A 210 9.34 -5.04 5.75
CA PRO A 210 10.69 -5.50 5.41
C PRO A 210 10.95 -6.95 5.88
N SER A 211 10.11 -7.89 5.46
CA SER A 211 10.10 -9.27 5.98
C SER A 211 11.10 -10.22 5.30
N PHE A 212 12.16 -9.72 4.66
CA PHE A 212 13.13 -10.49 3.86
C PHE A 212 13.98 -11.49 4.66
N LYS A 213 13.95 -11.42 6.00
CA LYS A 213 14.68 -12.32 6.90
C LYS A 213 13.74 -13.16 7.79
N LYS A 214 12.42 -13.07 7.60
CA LYS A 214 11.44 -13.78 8.45
C LYS A 214 11.25 -15.21 7.98
N THR A 215 11.35 -16.16 8.90
CA THR A 215 11.20 -17.59 8.59
C THR A 215 9.73 -18.01 8.44
N GLY A 216 9.50 -19.07 7.66
CA GLY A 216 8.20 -19.70 7.45
C GLY A 216 7.74 -19.63 6.00
N ASP A 217 6.88 -20.58 5.60
CA ASP A 217 6.47 -20.79 4.20
C ASP A 217 5.94 -19.52 3.50
N ARG A 218 5.23 -18.65 4.24
CA ARG A 218 4.67 -17.40 3.66
C ARG A 218 5.71 -16.34 3.28
N TYR A 219 6.98 -16.53 3.65
CA TYR A 219 8.08 -15.61 3.41
C TYR A 219 9.13 -16.19 2.46
N THR A 220 8.88 -17.34 1.83
CA THR A 220 9.82 -17.99 0.90
C THR A 220 10.33 -17.02 -0.16
N GLU A 221 9.44 -16.35 -0.89
CA GLU A 221 9.81 -15.42 -1.97
C GLU A 221 10.44 -14.13 -1.42
N MET A 222 10.03 -13.69 -0.23
CA MET A 222 10.70 -12.56 0.45
C MET A 222 12.17 -12.91 0.76
N HIS A 223 12.44 -14.13 1.21
CA HIS A 223 13.81 -14.59 1.45
C HIS A 223 14.62 -14.69 0.16
N GLN A 224 14.02 -15.22 -0.92
CA GLN A 224 14.70 -15.31 -2.22
C GLN A 224 14.99 -13.94 -2.81
N ILE A 225 14.06 -12.97 -2.71
CA ILE A 225 14.34 -11.57 -3.09
C ILE A 225 15.53 -11.03 -2.30
N GLY A 226 15.60 -11.29 -0.99
CA GLY A 226 16.75 -10.91 -0.17
C GLY A 226 18.06 -11.51 -0.68
N ALA A 227 18.07 -12.79 -1.05
CA ALA A 227 19.23 -13.48 -1.60
C ALA A 227 19.62 -12.96 -3.00
N HIS A 228 18.65 -12.65 -3.87
CA HIS A 228 18.92 -12.03 -5.17
C HIS A 228 19.57 -10.66 -5.02
N MET A 229 19.10 -9.85 -4.05
CA MET A 229 19.72 -8.55 -3.76
C MET A 229 21.15 -8.70 -3.27
N GLU A 230 21.41 -9.63 -2.34
CA GLU A 230 22.76 -9.88 -1.80
C GLU A 230 23.76 -10.36 -2.87
N ASN A 231 23.31 -11.19 -3.81
CA ASN A 231 24.16 -11.73 -4.87
C ASN A 231 24.14 -10.90 -6.17
N GLU A 232 23.51 -9.71 -6.15
CA GLU A 232 23.31 -8.86 -7.35
C GLU A 232 22.62 -9.58 -8.52
N ALA A 233 21.86 -10.65 -8.22
CA ALA A 233 21.15 -11.47 -9.18
C ALA A 233 19.74 -10.89 -9.45
N PHE A 234 19.68 -9.60 -9.80
CA PHE A 234 18.43 -8.83 -9.85
C PHE A 234 17.40 -9.36 -10.86
N THR A 235 17.86 -10.04 -11.92
CA THR A 235 16.99 -10.62 -12.95
C THR A 235 16.05 -11.69 -12.43
N GLY A 236 16.32 -12.28 -11.26
CA GLY A 236 15.43 -13.27 -10.61
C GLY A 236 14.25 -12.65 -9.85
N ILE A 237 14.35 -11.38 -9.45
CA ILE A 237 13.37 -10.73 -8.56
C ILE A 237 11.94 -10.65 -9.16
N PRO A 238 11.75 -10.35 -10.46
CA PRO A 238 10.42 -10.36 -11.05
C PRO A 238 9.69 -11.71 -10.89
N GLN A 239 10.39 -12.83 -11.02
CA GLN A 239 9.79 -14.15 -10.86
C GLN A 239 9.37 -14.40 -9.41
N GLU A 240 10.21 -14.04 -8.44
CA GLU A 240 9.86 -14.16 -7.01
C GLU A 240 8.63 -13.31 -6.65
N LEU A 241 8.48 -12.13 -7.25
CA LEU A 241 7.26 -11.32 -7.09
C LEU A 241 6.03 -12.06 -7.63
N LEU A 242 6.12 -12.65 -8.82
CA LEU A 242 5.02 -13.41 -9.44
C LEU A 242 4.68 -14.70 -8.69
N ASP A 243 5.69 -15.43 -8.20
CA ASP A 243 5.51 -16.68 -7.46
C ASP A 243 4.83 -16.44 -6.11
N MET A 244 5.05 -15.26 -5.51
CA MET A 244 4.41 -14.84 -4.26
C MET A 244 2.88 -14.78 -4.38
N ARG A 245 2.31 -14.74 -5.59
CA ARG A 245 0.84 -14.84 -5.83
C ARG A 245 0.23 -16.09 -5.20
N ARG A 246 1.00 -17.18 -5.03
CA ARG A 246 0.52 -18.44 -4.44
C ARG A 246 -0.14 -18.26 -3.07
N LEU A 247 0.22 -17.21 -2.34
CA LEU A 247 -0.35 -16.90 -1.03
C LEU A 247 -1.83 -16.49 -1.08
N TRP A 248 -2.30 -16.00 -2.24
CA TRP A 248 -3.60 -15.33 -2.38
C TRP A 248 -4.42 -15.78 -3.57
N GLN A 249 -3.82 -16.44 -4.56
CA GLN A 249 -4.48 -16.79 -5.81
C GLN A 249 -5.74 -17.65 -5.64
N ASN A 250 -5.84 -18.40 -4.53
CA ASN A 250 -6.98 -19.25 -4.23
C ASN A 250 -8.07 -18.54 -3.38
N ASN A 251 -7.89 -17.26 -3.06
CA ASN A 251 -8.85 -16.47 -2.29
C ASN A 251 -9.35 -15.26 -3.10
N PRO A 252 -10.63 -15.26 -3.53
CA PRO A 252 -11.22 -14.16 -4.30
C PRO A 252 -11.17 -12.80 -3.59
N ASP A 253 -11.18 -12.77 -2.26
CA ASP A 253 -11.16 -11.53 -1.47
C ASP A 253 -9.78 -10.84 -1.49
N THR A 254 -8.72 -11.54 -1.92
CA THR A 254 -7.35 -11.04 -1.98
C THR A 254 -6.85 -10.88 -3.42
N LYS A 255 -7.75 -10.78 -4.39
CA LYS A 255 -7.41 -10.62 -5.82
C LYS A 255 -6.50 -9.43 -6.09
N GLY A 256 -6.69 -8.33 -5.35
CA GLY A 256 -5.86 -7.14 -5.42
C GLY A 256 -4.40 -7.37 -5.00
N LEU A 257 -4.13 -8.34 -4.11
CA LEU A 257 -2.74 -8.67 -3.73
C LEU A 257 -2.04 -9.43 -4.85
N VAL A 258 -2.76 -10.28 -5.57
CA VAL A 258 -2.28 -11.00 -6.75
C VAL A 258 -1.90 -10.01 -7.85
N THR A 259 -2.82 -9.10 -8.22
CA THR A 259 -2.57 -8.09 -9.26
C THR A 259 -1.50 -7.09 -8.84
N ARG A 260 -1.37 -6.80 -7.54
CA ARG A 260 -0.27 -6.00 -7.00
C ARG A 260 1.09 -6.64 -7.25
N ARG A 261 1.22 -7.96 -7.05
CA ARG A 261 2.46 -8.68 -7.35
C ARG A 261 2.82 -8.60 -8.83
N GLU A 262 1.83 -8.76 -9.71
CA GLU A 262 2.02 -8.68 -11.17
C GLU A 262 2.51 -7.30 -11.60
N LEU A 263 1.86 -6.24 -11.08
CA LEU A 263 2.24 -4.87 -11.43
C LEU A 263 3.62 -4.50 -10.87
N GLU A 264 3.97 -4.98 -9.68
CA GLU A 264 5.32 -4.81 -9.13
C GLU A 264 6.38 -5.57 -9.94
N ALA A 265 6.10 -6.79 -10.37
CA ALA A 265 7.00 -7.55 -11.23
C ALA A 265 7.23 -6.85 -12.57
N ALA A 266 6.16 -6.33 -13.19
CA ALA A 266 6.25 -5.56 -14.44
C ALA A 266 7.05 -4.27 -14.26
N LEU A 267 6.84 -3.52 -13.16
CA LEU A 267 7.62 -2.33 -12.85
C LEU A 267 9.10 -2.68 -12.65
N PHE A 268 9.39 -3.77 -11.91
CA PHE A 268 10.77 -4.19 -11.68
C PHE A 268 11.47 -4.58 -12.99
N LYS A 269 10.79 -5.38 -13.85
CA LYS A 269 11.29 -5.80 -15.17
C LYS A 269 11.55 -4.61 -16.09
N GLN A 270 10.71 -3.58 -16.05
CA GLN A 270 10.93 -2.33 -16.79
C GLN A 270 12.25 -1.66 -16.39
N GLY A 271 12.58 -1.67 -15.10
CA GLY A 271 13.80 -1.08 -14.57
C GLY A 271 15.09 -1.89 -14.78
N LEU A 272 15.00 -3.11 -15.31
CA LEU A 272 16.16 -3.92 -15.71
C LEU A 272 16.63 -3.63 -17.15
N ALA A 273 15.80 -2.96 -17.94
CA ALA A 273 16.00 -2.71 -19.37
C ALA A 273 16.97 -1.56 -19.65
#